data_AF-A0A8H7V1A2-F1
#
_entry.id   AF-A0A8H7V1A2-F1
#
_cell.length_a   1.000
_cell.length_b   1.000
_cell.length_c   1.000
_cell.angle_alpha   90.00
_cell.angle_beta   90.00
_cell.angle_gamma   90.00
#
_symmetry.space_group_name_H-M   'P 1'
#
loop_
_entity.id
_entity.type
_entity.pdbx_description
1 polymer ?
#
loop_
_entity_poly.entity_id
_entity_poly.type
_entity_poly.pdbx_seq_one_letter_code
_entity_poly.pdbx_strand_id
1 'polypeptide(L)'
;MYCDLNIPCSSNPDRASVDRIKLILSRVTQFQECTVALNYTMQGKMPLKSEKYNFDKSLLNSPFPLTVLSRVTIETDELLQPDTVAQLRENFDLIAIKTTDFGVFQQACTSVAIDIISFHFTERLPFEIKAADINKALKRHVYFELSYANAIRDAQARTYTIGVAKQLFEFTHGNNCIITSGAEIVSEIRNPADVFYFAKSLGLPNDKAKFTVEKNCEQLIHLVKNK
;
A
#
# COMPACT_ATOMS: atom_id res chain seq x y z
N MET A 1 -7.70 10.47 -11.33
CA MET A 1 -6.43 9.73 -11.25
C MET A 1 -6.68 8.43 -10.49
N TYR A 2 -6.26 7.28 -11.01
CA TYR A 2 -6.29 6.02 -10.26
C TYR A 2 -4.93 5.76 -9.62
N CYS A 3 -4.91 5.23 -8.41
CA CYS A 3 -3.66 4.93 -7.72
C CYS A 3 -3.68 3.54 -7.12
N ASP A 4 -2.60 2.78 -7.35
CA ASP A 4 -2.36 1.50 -6.69
C ASP A 4 -0.92 1.42 -6.20
N LEU A 5 -0.73 1.64 -4.90
CA LEU A 5 0.60 1.77 -4.30
C LEU A 5 1.17 0.43 -3.80
N ASN A 6 0.56 -0.71 -4.14
CA ASN A 6 0.99 -2.00 -3.62
C ASN A 6 0.92 -3.11 -4.68
N ILE A 7 1.70 -3.01 -5.75
CA ILE A 7 1.88 -4.13 -6.70
C ILE A 7 3.10 -4.95 -6.28
N PRO A 8 2.93 -6.19 -5.78
CA PRO A 8 4.03 -7.01 -5.29
C PRO A 8 5.05 -7.29 -6.39
N CYS A 9 6.32 -7.10 -6.04
CA CYS A 9 7.47 -7.25 -6.93
C CYS A 9 8.55 -8.08 -6.23
N SER A 10 9.19 -8.98 -6.96
CA SER A 10 10.31 -9.79 -6.44
C SER A 10 11.62 -9.04 -6.60
N SER A 11 12.50 -9.14 -5.60
CA SER A 11 13.83 -8.50 -5.62
C SER A 11 14.71 -9.03 -6.76
N ASN A 12 14.55 -10.31 -7.10
CA ASN A 12 15.19 -10.98 -8.24
C ASN A 12 14.11 -11.56 -9.17
N PRO A 13 13.60 -10.79 -10.13
CA PRO A 13 12.55 -11.27 -11.01
C PRO A 13 13.08 -12.22 -12.07
N ASP A 14 12.35 -13.32 -12.22
CA ASP A 14 12.39 -14.14 -13.41
C ASP A 14 11.53 -13.53 -14.53
N ARG A 15 11.66 -14.07 -15.75
CA ARG A 15 10.90 -13.59 -16.91
C ARG A 15 9.39 -13.64 -16.68
N ALA A 16 8.90 -14.68 -15.99
CA ALA A 16 7.47 -14.82 -15.68
C ALA A 16 6.98 -13.73 -14.73
N SER A 17 7.75 -13.36 -13.70
CA SER A 17 7.42 -12.24 -12.81
C SER A 17 7.31 -10.92 -13.56
N VAL A 18 8.21 -10.67 -14.53
CA VAL A 18 8.16 -9.45 -15.35
C VAL A 18 6.90 -9.43 -16.22
N ASP A 19 6.58 -10.54 -16.89
CA ASP A 19 5.41 -10.62 -17.77
C ASP A 19 4.10 -10.52 -16.97
N ARG A 20 4.05 -11.10 -15.77
CA ARG A 20 2.95 -10.92 -14.81
C ARG A 20 2.73 -9.44 -14.46
N ILE A 21 3.79 -8.71 -14.12
CA ILE A 21 3.68 -7.28 -13.80
C ILE A 21 3.22 -6.49 -15.01
N LYS A 22 3.73 -6.78 -16.23
CA LYS A 22 3.25 -6.13 -17.46
C LYS A 22 1.75 -6.31 -17.67
N LEU A 23 1.24 -7.51 -17.44
CA LEU A 23 -0.19 -7.79 -17.56
C LEU A 23 -1.03 -7.01 -16.54
N ILE A 24 -0.56 -6.92 -15.29
CA ILE A 24 -1.20 -6.10 -14.25
C ILE A 24 -1.19 -4.62 -14.63
N LEU A 25 -0.03 -4.09 -15.04
CA LEU A 25 0.11 -2.69 -15.44
C LEU A 25 -0.77 -2.37 -16.67
N SER A 26 -0.84 -3.27 -17.65
CA SER A 26 -1.74 -3.12 -18.80
C SER A 26 -3.20 -3.05 -18.37
N ARG A 27 -3.63 -3.85 -17.39
CA ARG A 27 -4.99 -3.79 -16.84
C ARG A 27 -5.26 -2.49 -16.07
N VAL A 28 -4.34 -2.10 -15.20
CA VAL A 28 -4.48 -0.91 -14.34
C VAL A 28 -4.52 0.38 -15.16
N THR A 29 -3.76 0.43 -16.26
CA THR A 29 -3.71 1.58 -17.16
C THR A 29 -4.87 1.66 -18.15
N GLN A 30 -5.88 0.79 -18.08
CA GLN A 30 -7.10 0.89 -18.91
C GLN A 30 -8.12 1.91 -18.38
N PHE A 31 -8.03 2.30 -17.11
CA PHE A 31 -9.09 3.07 -16.46
C PHE A 31 -8.96 4.58 -16.67
N GLN A 32 -7.77 5.15 -16.45
CA GLN A 32 -7.46 6.58 -16.50
C GLN A 32 -5.94 6.79 -16.27
N GLU A 33 -5.47 8.03 -16.18
CA GLU A 33 -4.13 8.35 -15.66
C GLU A 33 -3.90 7.62 -14.33
N CYS A 34 -2.78 6.89 -14.26
CA CYS A 34 -2.49 6.01 -13.16
C CYS A 34 -1.10 6.23 -12.56
N THR A 35 -1.03 6.20 -11.22
CA THR A 35 0.23 6.00 -10.51
C THR A 35 0.23 4.65 -9.80
N VAL A 36 1.27 3.87 -10.05
CA VAL A 36 1.47 2.55 -9.46
C VAL A 36 2.76 2.53 -8.68
N ALA A 37 2.81 1.86 -7.53
CA ALA A 37 4.06 1.56 -6.85
C ALA A 37 4.38 0.06 -6.87
N LEU A 38 5.59 -0.27 -7.30
CA LEU A 38 6.13 -1.62 -7.26
C LEU A 38 6.70 -1.86 -5.87
N ASN A 39 6.10 -2.80 -5.14
CA ASN A 39 6.39 -3.06 -3.75
C ASN A 39 7.35 -4.24 -3.56
N TYR A 40 8.49 -4.00 -2.91
CA TYR A 40 9.44 -5.02 -2.48
C TYR A 40 9.25 -5.30 -0.99
N THR A 41 8.93 -6.53 -0.62
CA THR A 41 8.84 -6.93 0.79
C THR A 41 10.21 -7.38 1.29
N MET A 42 10.63 -6.91 2.47
CA MET A 42 11.84 -7.37 3.16
C MET A 42 11.50 -7.91 4.55
N GLN A 43 12.23 -8.95 4.98
CA GLN A 43 12.18 -9.52 6.33
C GLN A 43 13.55 -9.43 7.05
N GLY A 44 14.48 -8.63 6.53
CA GLY A 44 15.83 -8.53 7.07
C GLY A 44 16.76 -7.73 6.16
N LYS A 45 17.42 -8.40 5.20
CA LYS A 45 18.34 -7.73 4.27
C LYS A 45 17.59 -6.76 3.36
N MET A 46 18.21 -5.59 3.11
CA MET A 46 17.69 -4.62 2.15
C MET A 46 17.53 -5.28 0.76
N PRO A 47 16.37 -5.16 0.12
CA PRO A 47 16.17 -5.67 -1.22
C PRO A 47 16.97 -4.80 -2.19
N LEU A 48 17.74 -5.44 -3.07
CA LEU A 48 18.38 -4.75 -4.17
C LEU A 48 17.29 -4.23 -5.11
N LYS A 49 17.29 -2.92 -5.39
CA LYS A 49 16.46 -2.35 -6.43
C LYS A 49 16.92 -2.95 -7.75
N SER A 50 16.05 -3.70 -8.41
CA SER A 50 16.38 -4.21 -9.74
C SER A 50 16.28 -3.05 -10.73
N GLU A 51 17.43 -2.52 -11.17
CA GLU A 51 17.53 -1.55 -12.28
C GLU A 51 16.87 -2.06 -13.57
N LYS A 52 16.57 -3.37 -13.65
CA LYS A 52 15.90 -4.01 -14.79
C LYS A 52 14.43 -3.60 -14.95
N TYR A 53 13.84 -2.86 -14.01
CA TYR A 53 12.47 -2.36 -14.12
C TYR A 53 12.36 -0.99 -14.78
N ASN A 54 13.17 -0.74 -15.81
CA ASN A 54 12.76 0.18 -16.85
C ASN A 54 11.67 -0.52 -17.68
N PHE A 55 10.42 -0.42 -17.22
CA PHE A 55 9.28 -0.77 -18.05
C PHE A 55 9.28 0.18 -19.24
N ASP A 56 9.58 -0.34 -20.42
CA ASP A 56 9.29 0.40 -21.63
C ASP A 56 7.77 0.59 -21.70
N LYS A 57 7.34 1.82 -21.41
CA LYS A 57 5.93 2.20 -21.35
C LYS A 57 5.23 1.94 -22.69
N SER A 58 5.98 1.90 -23.80
CA SER A 58 5.43 1.58 -25.12
C SER A 58 4.89 0.16 -25.21
N LEU A 59 5.42 -0.78 -24.41
CA LEU A 59 4.99 -2.18 -24.41
C LEU A 59 3.66 -2.43 -23.68
N LEU A 60 3.16 -1.45 -22.93
CA LEU A 60 1.89 -1.58 -22.19
C LEU A 60 0.67 -1.36 -23.08
N ASN A 61 0.85 -0.82 -24.29
CA ASN A 61 -0.21 -0.47 -25.24
C ASN A 61 -1.38 0.31 -24.60
N SER A 62 -1.09 1.17 -23.61
CA SER A 62 -2.11 1.97 -22.94
C SER A 62 -2.20 3.37 -23.56
N PRO A 63 -3.42 3.90 -23.78
CA PRO A 63 -3.62 5.28 -24.19
C PRO A 63 -3.41 6.29 -23.05
N PHE A 64 -3.31 5.83 -21.79
CA PHE A 64 -3.22 6.69 -20.61
C PHE A 64 -1.80 6.72 -20.02
N PRO A 65 -1.38 7.86 -19.43
CA PRO A 65 -0.07 7.95 -18.80
C PRO A 65 0.02 7.07 -17.55
N LEU A 66 1.19 6.44 -17.39
CA LEU A 66 1.56 5.64 -16.21
C LEU A 66 2.78 6.26 -15.53
N THR A 67 2.64 6.56 -14.25
CA THR A 67 3.76 6.86 -13.35
C THR A 67 4.06 5.62 -12.49
N VAL A 68 5.31 5.20 -12.44
CA VAL A 68 5.75 4.05 -11.64
C VAL A 68 6.66 4.56 -10.52
N LEU A 69 6.31 4.22 -9.28
CA LEU A 69 7.08 4.47 -8.08
C LEU A 69 7.71 3.18 -7.57
N SER A 70 8.80 3.32 -6.84
CA SER A 70 9.45 2.27 -6.09
C SER A 70 9.00 2.32 -4.62
N ARG A 71 8.48 1.20 -4.12
CA ARG A 71 8.05 1.06 -2.72
C ARG A 71 8.78 -0.10 -2.07
N VAL A 72 9.11 0.05 -0.81
CA VAL A 72 9.56 -1.05 0.04
C VAL A 72 8.62 -1.24 1.23
N THR A 73 8.29 -2.48 1.55
CA THR A 73 7.55 -2.85 2.77
C THR A 73 8.46 -3.62 3.70
N ILE A 74 8.73 -3.06 4.87
CA ILE A 74 9.53 -3.68 5.92
C ILE A 74 8.60 -4.52 6.79
N GLU A 75 8.78 -5.84 6.73
CA GLU A 75 8.04 -6.79 7.54
C GLU A 75 8.93 -7.23 8.70
N THR A 76 8.65 -6.72 9.90
CA THR A 76 9.49 -6.94 11.08
C THR A 76 8.71 -6.75 12.37
N ASP A 77 9.08 -7.52 13.39
CA ASP A 77 8.64 -7.37 14.78
C ASP A 77 9.76 -6.78 15.66
N GLU A 78 10.86 -6.34 15.06
CA GLU A 78 11.95 -5.64 15.74
C GLU A 78 11.84 -4.13 15.53
N LEU A 79 12.21 -3.34 16.56
CA LEU A 79 12.19 -1.89 16.48
C LEU A 79 13.12 -1.39 15.37
N LEU A 80 12.59 -0.50 14.52
CA LEU A 80 13.34 0.05 13.41
C LEU A 80 14.34 1.09 13.89
N GLN A 81 15.58 0.96 13.43
CA GLN A 81 16.61 1.98 13.61
C GLN A 81 16.43 3.10 12.59
N PRO A 82 16.57 4.38 12.98
CA PRO A 82 16.44 5.51 12.06
C PRO A 82 17.37 5.44 10.83
N ASP A 83 18.60 4.96 11.02
CA ASP A 83 19.60 4.84 9.95
C ASP A 83 19.17 3.87 8.86
N THR A 84 18.54 2.75 9.22
CA THR A 84 18.01 1.78 8.26
C THR A 84 16.93 2.42 7.37
N VAL A 85 16.07 3.25 7.97
CA VAL A 85 14.99 3.93 7.24
C VAL A 85 15.55 5.03 6.34
N ALA A 86 16.59 5.73 6.78
CA ALA A 86 17.30 6.72 5.97
C ALA A 86 17.94 6.08 4.72
N GLN A 87 18.63 4.95 4.88
CA GLN A 87 19.22 4.19 3.76
C GLN A 87 18.16 3.69 2.77
N LEU A 88 16.99 3.27 3.27
CA LEU A 88 15.89 2.87 2.40
C LEU A 88 15.30 4.06 1.64
N ARG A 89 15.24 5.24 2.27
CA ARG A 89 14.71 6.45 1.66
C ARG A 89 15.54 6.91 0.46
N GLU A 90 16.85 6.69 0.48
CA GLU A 90 17.74 6.99 -0.65
C GLU A 90 17.43 6.13 -1.88
N ASN A 91 16.85 4.94 -1.68
CA ASN A 91 16.65 3.94 -2.74
C ASN A 91 15.18 3.81 -3.19
N PHE A 92 14.22 4.13 -2.32
CA PHE A 92 12.79 3.93 -2.54
C PHE A 92 11.98 5.21 -2.35
N ASP A 93 11.01 5.42 -3.23
CA ASP A 93 10.10 6.57 -3.14
C ASP A 93 9.18 6.42 -1.91
N LEU A 94 8.64 5.23 -1.69
CA LEU A 94 7.72 4.94 -0.59
C LEU A 94 8.28 3.91 0.38
N ILE A 95 8.13 4.17 1.68
CA ILE A 95 8.48 3.23 2.75
C ILE A 95 7.22 2.86 3.52
N ALA A 96 6.90 1.57 3.51
CA ALA A 96 5.84 0.98 4.29
C ALA A 96 6.40 0.06 5.37
N ILE A 97 5.65 -0.12 6.46
CA ILE A 97 5.92 -1.14 7.47
C ILE A 97 4.73 -2.09 7.58
N LYS A 98 5.01 -3.34 7.93
CA LYS A 98 4.05 -4.35 8.33
C LYS A 98 4.61 -5.10 9.54
N THR A 99 3.82 -5.28 10.58
CA THR A 99 4.28 -5.85 11.86
C THR A 99 3.15 -6.61 12.53
N THR A 100 3.51 -7.61 13.32
CA THR A 100 2.63 -8.32 14.26
C THR A 100 2.90 -7.90 15.71
N ASP A 101 4.01 -7.21 15.99
CA ASP A 101 4.30 -6.63 17.30
C ASP A 101 3.64 -5.25 17.53
N PHE A 102 3.05 -5.05 18.71
CA PHE A 102 2.41 -3.80 19.11
C PHE A 102 3.42 -2.67 19.37
N GLY A 103 4.59 -2.99 19.93
CA GLY A 103 5.65 -2.02 20.19
C GLY A 103 6.17 -1.41 18.90
N VAL A 104 6.40 -2.23 17.87
CA VAL A 104 6.77 -1.78 16.52
C VAL A 104 5.66 -0.95 15.88
N PHE A 105 4.38 -1.38 16.00
CA PHE A 105 3.24 -0.59 15.51
C PHE A 105 3.18 0.80 16.16
N GLN A 106 3.38 0.87 17.48
CA GLN A 106 3.40 2.14 18.20
C GLN A 106 4.61 3.00 17.78
N GLN A 107 5.79 2.41 17.58
CA GLN A 107 6.97 3.12 17.09
C GLN A 107 6.72 3.72 15.70
N ALA A 108 6.12 2.94 14.80
CA ALA A 108 5.71 3.36 13.47
C ALA A 108 4.75 4.56 13.51
N CYS A 109 3.78 4.55 14.44
CA CYS A 109 2.85 5.65 14.65
C CYS A 109 3.52 6.92 15.20
N THR A 110 4.64 6.81 15.94
CA THR A 110 5.16 7.92 16.76
C THR A 110 6.48 8.53 16.31
N SER A 111 7.46 7.75 15.87
CA SER A 111 8.83 8.25 15.71
C SER A 111 9.50 7.89 14.39
N VAL A 112 9.16 6.76 13.76
CA VAL A 112 9.89 6.28 12.56
C VAL A 112 9.47 7.00 11.28
N ALA A 113 10.42 7.41 10.43
CA ALA A 113 10.21 8.15 9.18
C ALA A 113 9.66 7.31 8.00
N ILE A 114 8.59 6.56 8.24
CA ILE A 114 7.83 5.81 7.24
C ILE A 114 6.68 6.64 6.64
N ASP A 115 6.11 6.17 5.53
CA ASP A 115 4.94 6.81 4.91
C ASP A 115 3.65 6.01 5.10
N ILE A 116 3.73 4.67 5.12
CA ILE A 116 2.58 3.77 5.13
C ILE A 116 2.72 2.73 6.26
N ILE A 117 1.62 2.47 6.99
CA ILE A 117 1.43 1.32 7.86
C ILE A 117 0.45 0.37 7.17
N SER A 118 0.93 -0.81 6.77
CA SER A 118 0.13 -1.90 6.21
C SER A 118 -0.14 -2.96 7.28
N PHE A 119 -1.19 -3.75 7.09
CA PHE A 119 -1.56 -4.83 8.01
C PHE A 119 -1.46 -6.21 7.36
N HIS A 120 -1.28 -7.23 8.19
CA HIS A 120 -1.48 -8.62 7.79
C HIS A 120 -2.98 -8.92 7.76
N PHE A 121 -3.44 -9.55 6.69
CA PHE A 121 -4.83 -9.97 6.52
C PHE A 121 -4.98 -11.48 6.37
N THR A 122 -3.88 -12.22 6.33
CA THR A 122 -3.86 -13.70 6.30
C THR A 122 -4.12 -14.29 7.68
N GLU A 123 -3.93 -13.50 8.73
CA GLU A 123 -4.13 -13.88 10.11
C GLU A 123 -4.85 -12.77 10.89
N ARG A 124 -5.36 -13.12 12.07
CA ARG A 124 -5.98 -12.14 12.95
C ARG A 124 -4.89 -11.23 13.52
N LEU A 125 -5.12 -9.91 13.47
CA LEU A 125 -4.24 -8.94 14.10
C LEU A 125 -4.07 -9.29 15.60
N PRO A 126 -2.83 -9.51 16.08
CA PRO A 126 -2.60 -10.02 17.43
C PRO A 126 -2.71 -8.94 18.51
N PHE A 127 -2.84 -7.67 18.12
CA PHE A 127 -3.04 -6.54 19.02
C PHE A 127 -4.27 -5.72 18.62
N GLU A 128 -4.76 -4.93 19.57
CA GLU A 128 -5.85 -3.99 19.35
C GLU A 128 -5.31 -2.62 18.91
N ILE A 129 -5.94 -2.03 17.90
CA ILE A 129 -5.62 -0.68 17.43
C ILE A 129 -6.20 0.34 18.40
N LYS A 130 -5.36 1.24 18.92
CA LYS A 130 -5.79 2.31 19.84
C LYS A 130 -5.93 3.63 19.09
N ALA A 131 -7.03 4.34 19.34
CA ALA A 131 -7.29 5.67 18.77
C ALA A 131 -6.14 6.67 19.03
N ALA A 132 -5.49 6.58 20.20
CA ALA A 132 -4.36 7.44 20.55
C ALA A 132 -3.16 7.27 19.60
N ASP A 133 -2.87 6.03 19.18
CA ASP A 133 -1.74 5.75 18.29
C ASP A 133 -2.07 6.14 16.84
N ILE A 134 -3.31 5.88 16.39
CA ILE A 134 -3.82 6.39 15.10
C ILE A 134 -3.69 7.91 15.02
N ASN A 135 -4.14 8.63 16.04
CA ASN A 135 -4.06 10.10 16.07
C ASN A 135 -2.62 10.63 16.00
N LYS A 136 -1.65 9.92 16.58
CA LYS A 136 -0.22 10.30 16.46
C LYS A 136 0.29 10.09 15.03
N ALA A 137 -0.08 8.99 14.38
CA ALA A 137 0.28 8.71 12.99
C ALA A 137 -0.32 9.74 12.02
N LEU A 138 -1.60 10.10 12.20
CA LEU A 138 -2.29 11.10 11.38
C LEU A 138 -1.61 12.47 11.44
N LYS A 139 -1.22 12.93 12.64
CA LYS A 139 -0.48 14.20 12.84
C LYS A 139 0.87 14.22 12.13
N ARG A 140 1.45 13.05 11.87
CA ARG A 140 2.73 12.88 11.18
C ARG A 140 2.57 12.58 9.69
N HIS A 141 1.34 12.64 9.17
CA HIS A 141 1.00 12.31 7.80
C HIS A 141 1.39 10.88 7.38
N VAL A 142 1.33 9.93 8.32
CA VAL A 142 1.47 8.50 8.02
C VAL A 142 0.11 7.95 7.57
N TYR A 143 0.12 7.14 6.51
CA TYR A 143 -1.08 6.57 5.89
C TYR A 143 -1.29 5.13 6.33
N PHE A 144 -2.55 4.72 6.49
CA PHE A 144 -2.95 3.35 6.78
C PHE A 144 -3.42 2.66 5.52
N GLU A 145 -2.84 1.51 5.21
CA GLU A 145 -3.14 0.74 4.00
C GLU A 145 -4.03 -0.47 4.28
N LEU A 146 -5.07 -0.59 3.46
CA LEU A 146 -5.92 -1.78 3.36
C LEU A 146 -5.71 -2.43 1.98
N SER A 147 -5.05 -3.59 1.97
CA SER A 147 -4.81 -4.35 0.74
C SER A 147 -5.90 -5.40 0.54
N TYR A 148 -6.68 -5.31 -0.54
CA TYR A 148 -7.88 -6.12 -0.68
C TYR A 148 -7.68 -7.50 -1.36
N ALA A 149 -6.56 -7.77 -2.04
CA ALA A 149 -6.37 -9.04 -2.77
C ALA A 149 -6.55 -10.28 -1.89
N ASN A 150 -6.03 -10.26 -0.66
CA ASN A 150 -6.20 -11.38 0.29
C ASN A 150 -7.68 -11.67 0.59
N ALA A 151 -8.53 -10.64 0.67
CA ALA A 151 -9.96 -10.78 0.90
C ALA A 151 -10.73 -11.38 -0.30
N ILE A 152 -10.16 -11.28 -1.50
CA ILE A 152 -10.68 -11.95 -2.70
C ILE A 152 -10.34 -13.44 -2.67
N ARG A 153 -9.09 -13.76 -2.30
CA ARG A 153 -8.54 -15.13 -2.33
C ARG A 153 -9.17 -16.04 -1.27
N ASP A 154 -9.38 -15.52 -0.07
CA ASP A 154 -9.78 -16.33 1.08
C ASP A 154 -10.89 -15.66 1.93
N ALA A 155 -11.83 -16.47 2.39
CA ALA A 155 -12.99 -16.00 3.16
C ALA A 155 -12.60 -15.61 4.60
N GLN A 156 -11.62 -16.29 5.19
CA GLN A 156 -11.13 -15.96 6.52
C GLN A 156 -10.35 -14.65 6.49
N ALA A 157 -9.46 -14.49 5.50
CA ALA A 157 -8.74 -13.25 5.24
C ALA A 157 -9.68 -12.07 4.96
N ARG A 158 -10.81 -12.31 4.27
CA ARG A 158 -11.87 -11.30 4.10
C ARG A 158 -12.45 -10.85 5.43
N THR A 159 -12.70 -11.78 6.34
CA THR A 159 -13.22 -11.47 7.68
C THR A 159 -12.22 -10.62 8.47
N TYR A 160 -10.93 -10.95 8.42
CA TYR A 160 -9.88 -10.16 9.07
C TYR A 160 -9.72 -8.78 8.45
N THR A 161 -9.77 -8.68 7.12
CA THR A 161 -9.72 -7.40 6.39
C THR A 161 -10.85 -6.48 6.82
N ILE A 162 -12.09 -7.00 6.86
CA ILE A 162 -13.26 -6.22 7.29
C ILE A 162 -13.13 -5.79 8.76
N GLY A 163 -12.64 -6.67 9.63
CA GLY A 163 -12.44 -6.37 11.05
C GLY A 163 -11.46 -5.21 11.28
N VAL A 164 -10.28 -5.29 10.66
CA VAL A 164 -9.26 -4.23 10.75
C VAL A 164 -9.76 -2.93 10.11
N ALA A 165 -10.41 -3.02 8.93
CA ALA A 165 -10.91 -1.84 8.23
C ALA A 165 -11.95 -1.07 9.05
N LYS A 166 -12.86 -1.76 9.74
CA LYS A 166 -13.85 -1.11 10.61
C LYS A 166 -13.18 -0.35 11.75
N GLN A 167 -12.21 -0.95 12.44
CA GLN A 167 -11.48 -0.27 13.52
C GLN A 167 -10.72 0.95 12.99
N LEU A 168 -10.04 0.82 11.85
CA LEU A 168 -9.32 1.94 11.24
C LEU A 168 -10.27 3.06 10.83
N PHE A 169 -11.39 2.76 10.18
CA PHE A 169 -12.32 3.79 9.69
C PHE A 169 -13.05 4.50 10.83
N GLU A 170 -13.31 3.80 11.93
CA GLU A 170 -13.83 4.41 13.15
C GLU A 170 -12.89 5.49 13.71
N PHE A 171 -11.58 5.22 13.77
CA PHE A 171 -10.62 6.17 14.35
C PHE A 171 -10.08 7.22 13.37
N THR A 172 -9.98 6.88 12.09
CA THR A 172 -9.44 7.78 11.06
C THR A 172 -10.50 8.67 10.42
N HIS A 173 -11.77 8.24 10.45
CA HIS A 173 -12.86 8.82 9.66
C HIS A 173 -12.52 8.93 8.16
N GLY A 174 -11.71 7.99 7.64
CA GLY A 174 -11.26 7.94 6.25
C GLY A 174 -10.11 8.90 5.90
N ASN A 175 -9.57 9.64 6.87
CA ASN A 175 -8.38 10.46 6.66
C ASN A 175 -7.13 9.58 6.64
N ASN A 176 -6.22 9.84 5.69
CA ASN A 176 -4.97 9.10 5.52
C ASN A 176 -5.15 7.58 5.37
N CYS A 177 -6.32 7.11 4.94
CA CYS A 177 -6.53 5.71 4.59
C CYS A 177 -6.39 5.52 3.09
N ILE A 178 -5.62 4.53 2.66
CA ILE A 178 -5.50 4.12 1.26
C ILE A 178 -5.95 2.69 1.10
N ILE A 179 -6.63 2.39 0.00
CA ILE A 179 -6.96 1.01 -0.37
C ILE A 179 -6.15 0.64 -1.62
N THR A 180 -5.39 -0.43 -1.52
CA THR A 180 -4.50 -0.91 -2.58
C THR A 180 -4.87 -2.33 -2.98
N SER A 181 -4.40 -2.79 -4.14
CA SER A 181 -4.74 -4.15 -4.55
C SER A 181 -3.94 -5.21 -3.80
N GLY A 182 -2.61 -5.12 -3.78
CA GLY A 182 -1.77 -6.26 -3.41
C GLY A 182 -1.88 -7.41 -4.41
N ALA A 183 -2.31 -7.11 -5.65
CA ALA A 183 -2.65 -8.13 -6.62
C ALA A 183 -1.42 -8.86 -7.15
N GLU A 184 -1.46 -10.19 -7.09
CA GLU A 184 -0.48 -11.06 -7.73
C GLU A 184 -0.88 -11.39 -9.17
N ILE A 185 -2.18 -11.39 -9.47
CA ILE A 185 -2.72 -11.70 -10.79
C ILE A 185 -3.72 -10.64 -11.28
N VAL A 186 -3.89 -10.55 -12.59
CA VAL A 186 -4.75 -9.55 -13.24
C VAL A 186 -6.21 -9.61 -12.76
N SER A 187 -6.72 -10.82 -12.50
CA SER A 187 -8.10 -11.03 -12.06
C SER A 187 -8.40 -10.50 -10.66
N GLU A 188 -7.38 -10.10 -9.89
CA GLU A 188 -7.53 -9.47 -8.59
C GLU A 188 -7.65 -7.94 -8.71
N ILE A 189 -7.29 -7.33 -9.84
CA ILE A 189 -7.48 -5.90 -10.03
C ILE A 189 -8.98 -5.59 -10.12
N ARG A 190 -9.42 -4.56 -9.38
CA ARG A 190 -10.81 -4.10 -9.32
C ARG A 190 -10.92 -2.71 -9.94
N ASN A 191 -12.11 -2.38 -10.45
CA ASN A 191 -12.36 -1.03 -10.93
C ASN A 191 -12.34 -0.06 -9.73
N PRO A 192 -11.79 1.16 -9.87
CA PRO A 192 -11.88 2.20 -8.83
C PRO A 192 -13.28 2.36 -8.22
N ALA A 193 -14.34 2.22 -9.03
CA ALA A 193 -15.72 2.29 -8.56
C ALA A 193 -16.08 1.16 -7.59
N ASP A 194 -15.58 -0.06 -7.82
CA ASP A 194 -15.81 -1.21 -6.94
C ASP A 194 -15.12 -0.99 -5.59
N VAL A 195 -13.90 -0.44 -5.62
CA VAL A 195 -13.14 -0.11 -4.41
C VAL A 195 -13.83 1.00 -3.62
N PHE A 196 -14.40 1.99 -4.29
CA PHE A 196 -15.26 3.01 -3.67
C PHE A 196 -16.46 2.38 -2.96
N TYR A 197 -17.21 1.49 -3.63
CA TYR A 197 -18.36 0.83 -3.01
C TYR A 197 -17.96 -0.10 -1.86
N PHE A 198 -16.80 -0.75 -1.97
CA PHE A 198 -16.22 -1.52 -0.86
C PHE A 198 -15.95 -0.62 0.35
N ALA A 199 -15.25 0.50 0.18
CA ALA A 199 -14.97 1.46 1.24
C ALA A 199 -16.27 2.00 1.89
N LYS A 200 -17.28 2.30 1.06
CA LYS A 200 -18.60 2.73 1.51
C LYS A 200 -19.32 1.66 2.32
N SER A 201 -19.26 0.40 1.89
CA SER A 201 -19.87 -0.74 2.60
C SER A 201 -19.29 -0.97 3.99
N LEU A 202 -18.06 -0.50 4.21
CA LEU A 202 -17.35 -0.57 5.49
C LEU A 202 -17.66 0.60 6.43
N GLY A 203 -18.51 1.55 6.01
CA GLY A 203 -19.02 2.63 6.85
C GLY A 203 -18.47 4.02 6.53
N LEU A 204 -17.65 4.19 5.49
CA LEU A 204 -17.22 5.52 5.08
C LEU A 204 -18.34 6.28 4.33
N PRO A 205 -18.50 7.59 4.58
CA PRO A 205 -19.38 8.43 3.77
C PRO A 205 -18.83 8.58 2.33
N ASN A 206 -19.68 9.00 1.40
CA ASN A 206 -19.34 9.02 -0.04
C ASN A 206 -18.07 9.83 -0.35
N ASP A 207 -17.89 10.99 0.29
CA ASP A 207 -16.72 11.84 0.12
C ASP A 207 -15.43 11.13 0.59
N LYS A 208 -15.45 10.56 1.79
CA LYS A 208 -14.28 9.86 2.36
C LYS A 208 -13.98 8.54 1.66
N ALA A 209 -15.01 7.79 1.27
CA ALA A 209 -14.86 6.55 0.51
C ALA A 209 -14.20 6.79 -0.85
N LYS A 210 -14.45 7.95 -1.48
CA LYS A 210 -13.79 8.33 -2.73
C LYS A 210 -12.32 8.72 -2.50
N PHE A 211 -12.03 9.38 -1.38
CA PHE A 211 -10.68 9.83 -1.06
C PHE A 211 -9.69 8.68 -0.82
N THR A 212 -10.13 7.49 -0.41
CA THR A 212 -9.24 6.34 -0.18
C THR A 212 -8.56 5.80 -1.46
N VAL A 213 -9.13 6.09 -2.64
CA VAL A 213 -8.60 5.65 -3.93
C VAL A 213 -7.94 6.80 -4.71
N GLU A 214 -8.39 8.03 -4.47
CA GLU A 214 -7.96 9.23 -5.20
C GLU A 214 -7.12 10.15 -4.29
N LYS A 215 -7.79 11.07 -3.58
CA LYS A 215 -7.17 12.21 -2.90
C LYS A 215 -6.10 11.85 -1.87
N ASN A 216 -6.32 10.81 -1.06
CA ASN A 216 -5.34 10.40 -0.04
C ASN A 216 -4.05 9.91 -0.72
N CYS A 217 -4.17 9.18 -1.82
CA CYS A 217 -3.02 8.73 -2.60
C CYS A 217 -2.27 9.92 -3.24
N GLU A 218 -3.00 10.88 -3.83
CA GLU A 218 -2.42 12.10 -4.40
C GLU A 218 -1.65 12.91 -3.36
N GLN A 219 -2.23 13.08 -2.16
CA GLN A 219 -1.58 13.78 -1.04
C GLN A 219 -0.32 13.06 -0.58
N LEU A 220 -0.36 11.73 -0.46
CA LEU A 220 0.83 10.94 -0.12
C LEU A 220 1.94 11.11 -1.16
N ILE A 221 1.62 10.98 -2.45
CA ILE A 221 2.58 11.14 -3.54
C ILE A 221 3.19 12.56 -3.53
N HIS A 222 2.37 13.58 -3.31
CA HIS A 222 2.84 14.96 -3.22
C HIS A 222 3.78 15.19 -2.04
N LEU A 223 3.48 14.61 -0.87
CA LEU A 223 4.36 14.71 0.30
C LEU A 223 5.72 14.06 0.03
N VAL A 224 5.75 12.92 -0.65
CA VAL A 224 6.97 12.17 -0.95
C VAL A 224 7.85 12.91 -1.96
N LYS A 225 7.26 13.54 -2.97
CA LYS A 225 8.02 14.28 -4.00
C LYS A 225 8.64 15.59 -3.50
N ASN A 226 8.17 16.13 -2.37
CA ASN A 226 8.61 17.41 -1.81
C ASN A 226 9.44 17.26 -0.52
N LYS A 227 9.82 16.04 -0.15
CA LYS A 227 10.78 15.74 0.92
C LYS A 227 12.20 15.79 0.36
#